data_AF-A0A9D9LH81-F1
#
_entry.id   AF-A0A9D9LH81-F1
#
_cell.length_a   1.000
_cell.length_b   1.000
_cell.length_c   1.000
_cell.angle_alpha   90.00
_cell.angle_beta   90.00
_cell.angle_gamma   90.00
#
_symmetry.space_group_name_H-M   'P 1'
#
loop_
_entity.id
_entity.type
_entity.pdbx_description
1 polymer ?
#
loop_
_entity_poly.entity_id
_entity_poly.type
_entity_poly.pdbx_seq_one_letter_code
_entity_poly.pdbx_strand_id
1 'polypeptide(L)'
;MPRRLNFRIRQFLGNNVMQTIANNILFGAAHEELSEGRSVLIRVQGQSMLPFFRSGAKVRIEPLREEDIRRGNVLFAQTDEGHYLIHRLIGFEGEDRVTLMGDGNYVGTESIARTRLFGCVRISALHRWLALGWVALRPVRKIPLIILHKVCRK
;
A
#
# COMPACT_ATOMS: atom_id res chain seq x y z
N MET A 1 -8.84 5.47 -49.69
CA MET A 1 -9.32 4.47 -48.71
C MET A 1 -8.17 4.05 -47.81
N PRO A 2 -8.17 4.35 -46.49
CA PRO A 2 -7.05 3.98 -45.64
C PRO A 2 -7.20 2.53 -45.16
N ARG A 3 -6.09 1.80 -45.27
CA ARG A 3 -5.89 0.42 -44.82
C ARG A 3 -6.03 0.36 -43.28
N ARG A 4 -6.84 -0.59 -42.79
CA ARG A 4 -6.90 -0.96 -41.37
C ARG A 4 -5.53 -1.46 -40.91
N LEU A 5 -4.82 -0.68 -40.10
CA LEU A 5 -3.70 -1.20 -39.32
C LEU A 5 -4.27 -1.96 -38.12
N ASN A 6 -4.26 -3.29 -38.23
CA ASN A 6 -4.43 -4.19 -37.10
C ASN A 6 -3.17 -4.11 -36.21
N PHE A 7 -3.14 -3.16 -35.27
CA PHE A 7 -2.16 -3.20 -34.19
C PHE A 7 -2.61 -4.23 -33.14
N ARG A 8 -2.24 -5.47 -33.42
CA ARG A 8 -2.22 -6.56 -32.44
C ARG A 8 -1.05 -6.28 -31.48
N ILE A 9 -1.27 -5.43 -30.48
CA ILE A 9 -0.30 -5.18 -29.41
C ILE A 9 -0.19 -6.47 -28.58
N ARG A 10 0.77 -7.31 -28.98
CA ARG A 10 1.25 -8.47 -28.24
C ARG A 10 1.71 -8.02 -26.86
N GLN A 11 0.89 -8.23 -25.84
CA GLN A 11 1.14 -9.07 -24.65
C GLN A 11 2.58 -9.11 -24.07
N PHE A 12 3.33 -8.00 -24.11
CA PHE A 12 4.67 -7.88 -23.51
C PHE A 12 4.89 -6.59 -22.70
N LEU A 13 3.85 -5.79 -22.46
CA LEU A 13 3.80 -4.86 -21.33
C LEU A 13 3.36 -5.69 -20.11
N GLY A 14 4.33 -6.37 -19.50
CA GLY A 14 4.12 -7.36 -18.46
C GLY A 14 3.20 -6.85 -17.36
N ASN A 15 2.36 -7.75 -16.83
CA ASN A 15 1.29 -7.49 -15.85
C ASN A 15 1.62 -6.45 -14.77
N ASN A 16 2.88 -6.31 -14.36
CA ASN A 16 3.33 -5.30 -13.40
C ASN A 16 3.19 -3.85 -13.87
N VAL A 17 3.44 -3.52 -15.14
CA VAL A 17 3.35 -2.13 -15.63
C VAL A 17 1.89 -1.67 -15.68
N MET A 18 0.99 -2.50 -16.22
CA MET A 18 -0.44 -2.18 -16.21
C MET A 18 -1.02 -2.11 -14.80
N GLN A 19 -0.57 -2.98 -13.88
CA GLN A 19 -0.94 -2.91 -12.46
C GLN A 19 -0.47 -1.60 -11.83
N THR A 20 0.77 -1.16 -12.06
CA THR A 20 1.28 0.11 -11.53
C THR A 20 0.54 1.32 -12.09
N ILE A 21 0.24 1.33 -13.40
CA ILE A 21 -0.53 2.41 -14.02
C ILE A 21 -1.95 2.46 -13.45
N ALA A 22 -2.63 1.31 -13.37
CA ALA A 22 -3.98 1.22 -12.81
C ALA A 22 -4.02 1.63 -11.33
N ASN A 23 -3.02 1.22 -10.54
CA ASN A 23 -2.86 1.64 -9.16
C ASN A 23 -2.65 3.15 -9.07
N ASN A 24 -1.77 3.73 -9.90
CA ASN A 24 -1.53 5.17 -9.88
C ASN A 24 -2.79 5.99 -10.24
N ILE A 25 -3.60 5.53 -11.20
CA ILE A 25 -4.87 6.20 -11.54
C ILE A 25 -5.87 6.07 -10.39
N LEU A 26 -6.06 4.85 -9.87
CA LEU A 26 -7.01 4.58 -8.78
C LEU A 26 -6.65 5.35 -7.50
N PHE A 27 -5.37 5.32 -7.13
CA PHE A 27 -4.87 6.00 -5.95
C PHE A 27 -4.77 7.52 -6.14
N GLY A 28 -4.53 8.00 -7.37
CA GLY A 28 -4.64 9.42 -7.70
C GLY A 28 -6.04 9.95 -7.44
N ALA A 29 -7.08 9.27 -7.94
CA ALA A 29 -8.47 9.64 -7.65
C ALA A 29 -8.80 9.56 -6.15
N ALA A 30 -8.25 8.58 -5.44
CA ALA A 30 -8.42 8.49 -3.99
C ALA A 30 -7.77 9.67 -3.25
N HIS A 31 -6.60 10.13 -3.71
CA HIS A 31 -5.95 11.31 -3.15
C HIS A 31 -6.79 12.58 -3.32
N GLU A 32 -7.41 12.77 -4.48
CA GLU A 32 -8.31 13.90 -4.75
C GLU A 32 -9.49 13.90 -3.76
N GLU A 33 -10.22 12.79 -3.62
CA GLU A 33 -11.33 12.69 -2.67
C GLU A 33 -10.89 12.90 -1.20
N LEU A 34 -9.71 12.40 -0.81
CA LEU A 34 -9.16 12.61 0.53
C LEU A 34 -8.81 14.08 0.78
N SER A 35 -8.32 14.79 -0.24
CA SER A 35 -8.01 16.23 -0.14
C SER A 35 -9.27 17.09 0.01
N GLU A 36 -10.40 16.61 -0.49
CA GLU A 36 -11.74 17.19 -0.23
C GLU A 36 -12.31 16.79 1.13
N GLY A 37 -11.56 16.06 1.96
CA GLY A 37 -11.96 15.64 3.30
C GLY A 37 -12.91 14.43 3.31
N ARG A 38 -13.08 13.73 2.18
CA ARG A 38 -13.96 12.56 2.08
C ARG A 38 -13.20 11.27 2.32
N SER A 39 -13.89 10.28 2.88
CA SER A 39 -13.35 8.93 3.04
C SER A 39 -13.56 8.09 1.78
N VAL A 40 -12.55 7.32 1.38
CA VAL A 40 -12.60 6.47 0.17
C VAL A 40 -12.57 5.00 0.55
N LEU A 41 -13.33 4.16 -0.16
CA LEU A 41 -13.28 2.71 -0.01
C LEU A 41 -12.54 2.10 -1.21
N ILE A 42 -11.35 1.56 -0.97
CA ILE A 42 -10.51 0.97 -2.02
C ILE A 42 -10.46 -0.54 -1.86
N ARG A 43 -10.46 -1.25 -2.98
CA ARG A 43 -10.16 -2.68 -3.01
C ARG A 43 -8.66 -2.86 -3.20
N VAL A 44 -7.96 -3.30 -2.16
CA VAL A 44 -6.51 -3.54 -2.24
C VAL A 44 -6.22 -4.73 -3.15
N GLN A 45 -5.16 -4.62 -3.95
CA GLN A 45 -4.69 -5.67 -4.82
C GLN A 45 -3.26 -6.05 -4.44
N GLY A 46 -2.92 -7.32 -4.57
CA GLY A 46 -1.58 -7.82 -4.33
C GLY A 46 -1.37 -8.41 -2.93
N GLN A 47 -0.09 -8.58 -2.59
CA GLN A 47 0.35 -9.35 -1.42
C GLN A 47 1.17 -8.52 -0.42
N SER A 48 1.43 -7.24 -0.71
CA SER A 48 2.32 -6.38 0.08
C SER A 48 1.85 -6.16 1.51
N MET A 49 0.55 -6.32 1.77
CA MET A 49 -0.07 -6.10 3.07
C MET A 49 -0.56 -7.39 3.74
N LEU A 50 -0.13 -8.56 3.27
CA LEU A 50 -0.34 -9.83 3.97
C LEU A 50 0.41 -9.84 5.30
N PRO A 51 -0.12 -10.47 6.37
CA PRO A 51 -1.38 -11.24 6.40
C PRO A 51 -2.64 -10.39 6.61
N PHE A 52 -2.51 -9.10 6.93
CA PHE A 52 -3.62 -8.27 7.41
C PHE A 52 -4.62 -7.89 6.33
N PHE A 53 -4.14 -7.68 5.10
CA PHE A 53 -4.99 -7.36 3.97
C PHE A 53 -4.71 -8.32 2.82
N ARG A 54 -5.70 -9.15 2.50
CA ARG A 54 -5.65 -10.06 1.36
C ARG A 54 -6.03 -9.33 0.08
N SER A 55 -5.50 -9.79 -1.05
CA SER A 55 -5.94 -9.30 -2.36
C SER A 55 -7.46 -9.39 -2.47
N GLY A 56 -8.08 -8.28 -2.87
CA GLY A 56 -9.52 -8.13 -2.96
C GLY A 56 -10.24 -7.69 -1.68
N ALA A 57 -9.53 -7.49 -0.56
CA ALA A 57 -10.11 -6.88 0.63
C ALA A 57 -10.48 -5.41 0.37
N LYS A 58 -11.58 -4.95 0.98
CA LYS A 58 -11.98 -3.54 0.95
C LYS A 58 -11.41 -2.84 2.17
N VAL A 59 -10.72 -1.72 1.97
CA VAL A 59 -10.16 -0.88 3.03
C VAL A 59 -10.73 0.52 2.92
N ARG A 60 -11.09 1.10 4.07
CA ARG A 60 -11.54 2.49 4.17
C ARG A 60 -10.34 3.36 4.51
N ILE A 61 -10.09 4.35 3.66
CA ILE A 61 -9.06 5.37 3.85
C ILE A 61 -9.76 6.65 4.28
N GLU A 62 -9.28 7.24 5.35
CA GLU A 62 -9.75 8.50 5.90
C GLU A 62 -8.68 9.58 5.70
N PRO A 63 -9.06 10.86 5.53
CA PRO A 63 -8.12 11.96 5.44
C PRO A 63 -7.15 11.94 6.63
N LEU A 64 -5.87 12.16 6.35
CA LEU A 64 -4.83 12.04 7.36
C LEU A 64 -5.01 13.09 8.46
N ARG A 65 -4.91 12.65 9.72
CA ARG A 65 -4.80 13.53 10.89
C ARG A 65 -3.46 13.33 11.58
N GLU A 66 -3.02 14.30 12.36
CA GLU A 66 -1.72 14.20 13.05
C GLU A 66 -1.70 13.02 14.04
N GLU A 67 -2.83 12.71 14.69
CA GLU A 67 -2.93 11.55 15.57
C GLU A 67 -2.79 10.19 14.86
N ASP A 68 -2.98 10.17 13.53
CA ASP A 68 -2.86 8.96 12.71
C ASP A 68 -1.41 8.63 12.35
N ILE A 69 -0.50 9.60 12.44
CA ILE A 69 0.94 9.41 12.19
C ILE A 69 1.57 8.71 13.40
N ARG A 70 1.16 7.46 13.63
CA ARG A 70 1.57 6.64 14.76
C ARG A 70 2.03 5.26 14.31
N ARG A 71 3.11 4.76 14.91
CA ARG A 71 3.62 3.40 14.64
C ARG A 71 2.52 2.35 14.73
N GLY A 72 2.49 1.46 13.74
CA GLY A 72 1.49 0.44 13.59
C GLY A 72 0.25 0.86 12.79
N ASN A 73 0.03 2.15 12.52
CA ASN A 73 -1.01 2.57 11.59
C ASN A 73 -0.59 2.28 10.15
N VAL A 74 -1.58 2.19 9.26
CA VAL A 74 -1.37 1.96 7.84
C VAL A 74 -1.70 3.26 7.11
N LEU A 75 -0.71 3.80 6.43
CA LEU A 75 -0.79 5.11 5.80
C LEU A 75 -0.84 4.95 4.29
N PHE A 76 -1.69 5.76 3.67
CA PHE A 76 -1.72 6.00 2.24
C PHE A 76 -0.78 7.15 1.92
N ALA A 77 0.19 6.90 1.05
CA ALA A 77 1.28 7.83 0.78
C ALA A 77 1.76 7.72 -0.66
N GLN A 78 2.61 8.66 -1.07
CA GLN A 78 3.31 8.60 -2.36
C GLN A 78 4.82 8.69 -2.16
N THR A 79 5.55 7.82 -2.88
CA THR A 79 7.01 7.82 -2.92
C THR A 79 7.55 9.07 -3.58
N ASP A 80 8.85 9.34 -3.40
CA ASP A 80 9.52 10.44 -4.08
C ASP A 80 9.55 10.24 -5.62
N GLU A 81 9.40 8.99 -6.08
CA GLU A 81 9.25 8.59 -7.49
C GLU A 81 7.83 8.81 -8.05
N GLY A 82 6.86 9.22 -7.21
CA GLY A 82 5.48 9.48 -7.62
C GLY A 82 4.56 8.26 -7.57
N HIS A 83 5.02 7.12 -7.07
CA HIS A 83 4.21 5.92 -6.92
C HIS A 83 3.38 5.96 -5.65
N TYR A 84 2.08 5.65 -5.76
CA TYR A 84 1.21 5.56 -4.60
C TYR A 84 1.31 4.19 -3.93
N LEU A 85 1.26 4.19 -2.59
CA LEU A 85 1.32 2.97 -1.79
C LEU A 85 0.49 3.06 -0.51
N ILE A 86 0.16 1.90 0.03
CA ILE A 86 -0.51 1.75 1.33
C ILE A 86 0.35 0.81 2.16
N HIS A 87 1.07 1.35 3.15
CA HIS A 87 2.01 0.58 3.96
C HIS A 87 1.94 0.97 5.43
N ARG A 88 2.50 0.12 6.28
CA ARG A 88 2.50 0.32 7.73
C ARG A 88 3.62 1.26 8.14
N LEU A 89 3.29 2.23 9.00
CA LEU A 89 4.26 3.07 9.68
C LEU A 89 5.03 2.24 10.71
N ILE A 90 6.32 2.07 10.49
CA ILE A 90 7.19 1.25 11.37
C ILE A 90 8.20 2.10 12.15
N GLY A 91 8.50 3.31 11.67
CA GLY A 91 9.57 4.14 12.19
C GLY A 91 9.41 5.61 11.80
N PHE A 92 10.21 6.44 12.46
CA PHE A 92 10.35 7.86 12.17
C PHE A 92 11.83 8.10 11.85
N GLU A 93 12.09 8.93 10.85
CA GLU A 93 13.42 9.33 10.40
C GLU A 93 13.55 10.84 10.61
N GLY A 94 13.96 11.21 11.82
CA GLY A 94 13.95 12.62 12.24
C GLY A 94 12.53 13.17 12.38
N GLU A 95 12.39 14.47 12.13
CA GLU A 95 11.12 15.18 12.28
C GLU A 95 10.25 15.07 11.02
N ASP A 96 10.84 15.16 9.83
CA ASP A 96 10.09 15.34 8.57
C ASP A 96 9.83 14.05 7.78
N ARG A 97 10.44 12.92 8.16
CA ARG A 97 10.31 11.66 7.42
C ARG A 97 9.83 10.51 8.29
N VAL A 98 9.17 9.58 7.64
CA VAL A 98 8.65 8.36 8.23
C VAL A 98 9.08 7.15 7.42
N THR A 99 9.29 6.04 8.11
CA THR A 99 9.60 4.77 7.46
C THR A 99 8.33 3.93 7.35
N LEU A 100 7.93 3.63 6.12
CA LEU A 100 6.80 2.76 5.81
C LEU A 100 7.29 1.39 5.33
N MET A 101 6.53 0.34 5.63
CA MET A 101 6.82 -1.02 5.17
C MET A 101 5.54 -1.80 4.93
N GLY A 102 5.47 -2.55 3.84
CA GLY A 102 4.41 -3.52 3.60
C GLY A 102 4.51 -4.70 4.57
N ASP A 103 3.39 -5.14 5.13
CA ASP A 103 3.36 -6.26 6.09
C ASP A 103 3.85 -7.60 5.49
N GLY A 104 3.69 -7.75 4.19
CA GLY A 104 4.13 -8.89 3.38
C GLY A 104 5.57 -8.77 2.89
N ASN A 105 6.25 -7.65 3.17
CA ASN A 105 7.64 -7.42 2.78
C ASN A 105 8.62 -7.78 3.91
N TYR A 106 9.76 -8.37 3.53
CA TYR A 106 10.85 -8.70 4.46
C TYR A 106 11.88 -7.62 4.61
N VAL A 107 12.16 -6.89 3.54
CA VAL A 107 13.39 -6.12 3.41
C VAL A 107 13.09 -4.69 2.97
N GLY A 108 12.18 -4.50 2.00
CA GLY A 108 11.91 -3.17 1.47
C GLY A 108 11.20 -2.27 2.48
N THR A 109 11.86 -1.17 2.82
CA THR A 109 11.30 -0.02 3.55
C THR A 109 11.27 1.16 2.61
N GLU A 110 10.23 1.97 2.73
CA GLU A 110 10.08 3.22 2.00
C GLU A 110 10.25 4.37 2.99
N SER A 111 11.26 5.21 2.78
CA SER A 111 11.39 6.47 3.52
C SER A 111 10.53 7.51 2.81
N ILE A 112 9.55 8.06 3.51
CA ILE A 112 8.53 8.96 2.94
C ILE A 112 8.51 10.26 3.74
N ALA A 113 8.49 11.40 3.06
CA ALA A 113 8.28 12.69 3.70
C ALA A 113 6.85 12.78 4.27
N ARG A 114 6.69 13.37 5.46
CA ARG A 114 5.39 13.56 6.11
C ARG A 114 4.39 14.31 5.25
N THR A 115 4.87 15.23 4.42
CA THR A 115 4.06 16.00 3.46
C THR A 115 3.47 15.16 2.32
N ARG A 116 3.99 13.95 2.10
CA ARG A 116 3.49 12.99 1.09
C ARG A 116 2.60 11.89 1.69
N LEU A 117 2.12 12.12 2.91
CA LEU A 117 1.13 11.27 3.56
C LEU A 117 -0.26 11.89 3.30
N PHE A 118 -1.19 11.09 2.79
CA PHE A 118 -2.47 11.59 2.30
C PHE A 118 -3.68 11.02 3.05
N GLY A 119 -3.53 9.84 3.66
CA GLY A 119 -4.62 9.23 4.40
C GLY A 119 -4.18 8.13 5.36
N CYS A 120 -5.09 7.74 6.25
CA CYS A 120 -4.93 6.64 7.17
C CYS A 120 -5.97 5.56 6.87
N VAL A 121 -5.55 4.30 6.81
CA VAL A 121 -6.47 3.18 6.69
C VAL A 121 -7.06 2.90 8.06
N ARG A 122 -8.39 2.94 8.17
CA ARG A 122 -9.09 2.67 9.42
C ARG A 122 -8.93 1.20 9.81
N ILE A 123 -8.21 0.94 10.90
CA ILE A 123 -8.00 -0.39 11.47
C ILE A 123 -8.43 -0.41 12.94
N SER A 124 -8.87 -1.59 13.43
CA SER A 124 -9.21 -1.74 14.85
C SER A 124 -7.95 -1.75 15.72
N ALA A 125 -8.11 -1.40 17.00
CA ALA A 125 -7.02 -1.44 17.98
C ALA A 125 -6.35 -2.82 18.07
N LEU A 126 -7.13 -3.90 17.98
CA LEU A 126 -6.63 -5.27 17.95
C LEU A 126 -5.75 -5.54 16.72
N HIS A 127 -6.19 -5.13 15.53
CA HIS A 127 -5.39 -5.26 14.31
C HIS A 127 -4.06 -4.53 14.43
N ARG A 128 -4.07 -3.32 15.00
CA ARG A 128 -2.84 -2.54 15.24
C ARG A 128 -1.89 -3.24 16.21
N TRP A 129 -2.42 -3.80 17.30
CA TRP A 129 -1.62 -4.58 18.26
C TRP A 129 -1.01 -5.83 17.64
N LEU A 130 -1.81 -6.62 16.91
CA LEU A 130 -1.33 -7.80 16.19
C LEU A 130 -0.26 -7.43 15.17
N ALA A 131 -0.41 -6.30 14.48
CA ALA A 131 0.56 -5.79 13.53
C ALA A 131 1.87 -5.34 14.18
N LEU A 132 1.83 -4.72 15.35
CA LEU A 132 3.04 -4.39 16.10
C LEU A 132 3.78 -5.67 16.52
N GLY A 133 3.04 -6.68 17.01
CA GLY A 133 3.60 -8.01 17.27
C GLY A 133 4.22 -8.63 16.02
N TRP A 134 3.55 -8.54 14.87
CA TRP A 134 4.05 -9.00 13.58
C TRP A 134 5.32 -8.28 13.12
N VAL A 135 5.43 -6.98 13.39
CA VAL A 135 6.63 -6.17 13.13
C VAL A 135 7.77 -6.55 14.08
N ALA A 136 7.50 -6.87 15.34
CA ALA A 136 8.51 -7.36 16.28
C ALA A 136 9.02 -8.76 15.90
N LEU A 137 8.16 -9.62 15.35
CA LEU A 137 8.50 -10.97 14.87
C LEU A 137 9.26 -10.99 13.53
N ARG A 138 9.78 -9.85 13.06
CA ARG A 138 10.60 -9.72 11.85
C ARG A 138 11.64 -10.83 11.60
N PRO A 139 12.48 -11.25 12.58
CA PRO A 139 13.49 -12.28 12.31
C PRO A 139 12.88 -13.65 11.98
N VAL A 140 11.68 -13.95 12.49
CA VAL A 140 11.07 -15.29 12.42
C VAL A 140 9.93 -15.37 11.40
N ARG A 141 9.32 -14.23 11.02
CA ARG A 141 8.16 -14.23 10.14
C ARG A 141 8.43 -14.82 8.74
N LYS A 142 9.71 -14.98 8.32
CA LYS A 142 10.15 -15.44 6.97
C LYS A 142 9.38 -16.66 6.47
N ILE A 143 9.26 -17.66 7.32
CA ILE A 143 8.62 -18.93 6.99
C ILE A 143 7.10 -18.74 6.75
N PRO A 144 6.31 -18.14 7.68
CA PRO A 144 4.88 -17.96 7.45
C PRO A 144 4.54 -17.11 6.22
N LEU A 145 5.31 -16.07 5.88
CA LEU A 145 5.01 -15.32 4.64
C LEU A 145 5.35 -16.09 3.37
N ILE A 146 6.40 -16.93 3.35
CA ILE A 146 6.65 -17.80 2.19
C ILE A 146 5.44 -18.73 1.96
N ILE A 147 4.88 -19.25 3.04
CA ILE A 147 3.67 -20.10 2.99
C ILE A 147 2.47 -19.28 2.51
N LEU A 148 2.22 -18.10 3.10
CA LEU A 148 1.11 -17.23 2.71
C LEU A 148 1.20 -16.78 1.25
N HIS A 149 2.38 -16.39 0.77
CA HIS A 149 2.60 -16.02 -0.63
C HIS A 149 2.32 -17.19 -1.58
N LYS A 150 2.66 -18.43 -1.21
CA LYS A 150 2.34 -19.63 -1.99
C LYS A 150 0.84 -19.91 -2.02
N VAL A 151 0.16 -19.79 -0.88
CA VAL A 151 -1.28 -20.08 -0.76
C VAL A 151 -2.13 -19.00 -1.45
N CYS A 152 -1.74 -17.73 -1.32
CA CYS A 152 -2.45 -16.58 -1.87
C CYS A 152 -2.02 -16.20 -3.30
N ARG A 153 -1.14 -16.97 -3.96
CA ARG A 153 -0.76 -16.78 -5.38
C ARG A 153 -1.72 -17.42 -6.38
N LYS A 154 -2.86 -17.96 -5.93
CA LYS A 154 -3.88 -18.56 -6.79
C LYS A 154 -4.70 -17.51 -7.52
#